data_AF-A0A5J4U7M0-F1
#
_entry.id   AF-A0A5J4U7M0-F1
#
_cell.length_a   1.000
_cell.length_b   1.000
_cell.length_c   1.000
_cell.angle_alpha   90.00
_cell.angle_beta   90.00
_cell.angle_gamma   90.00
#
_symmetry.space_group_name_H-M   'P 1'
#
loop_
_entity.id
_entity.type
_entity.pdbx_description
1 polymer ?
#
loop_
_entity_poly.entity_id
_entity_poly.type
_entity_poly.pdbx_seq_one_letter_code
_entity_poly.pdbx_strand_id
1 'polypeptide(L)'
;MIGKDEYIIYGFDLRFNDDNSQQSLEENKTFIPFRRTLEEKQAYQKMLKNELEVGIVIQIRQDKVKWYTCNFLIMKPSGTWRKILDVSKLNKEIEKLYFKMHGLEDVQYLANQTDYGISGDLKSALHHIKVSPNSISYQVFNFNNNNYAYKVMPFGTEHSPTFLAEAIYTTFMHIKYISKSKS
;
A
#
# COMPACT_ATOMS: atom_id res chain seq x y z
N MET A 1 14.49 -15.05 -7.43
CA MET A 1 13.73 -14.80 -6.19
C MET A 1 14.49 -13.70 -5.46
N ILE A 2 13.98 -12.46 -5.49
CA ILE A 2 14.57 -11.31 -4.77
C ILE A 2 14.64 -11.69 -3.28
N GLY A 3 15.76 -11.42 -2.62
CA GLY A 3 15.96 -11.79 -1.22
C GLY A 3 14.93 -11.11 -0.33
N LYS A 4 14.47 -11.80 0.73
CA LYS A 4 13.50 -11.26 1.70
C LYS A 4 13.96 -9.96 2.39
N ASP A 5 15.23 -9.60 2.29
CA ASP A 5 15.76 -8.36 2.86
C ASP A 5 15.80 -7.18 1.87
N GLU A 6 15.64 -7.45 0.56
CA GLU A 6 15.78 -6.45 -0.50
C GLU A 6 14.53 -5.55 -0.63
N TYR A 7 13.32 -6.04 -0.31
CA TYR A 7 12.09 -5.25 -0.46
C TYR A 7 11.98 -4.10 0.56
N ILE A 8 12.61 -4.22 1.73
CA ILE A 8 12.65 -3.14 2.74
C ILE A 8 13.47 -1.96 2.21
N ILE A 9 14.53 -2.25 1.45
CA ILE A 9 15.48 -1.25 0.93
C ILE A 9 14.97 -0.66 -0.39
N TYR A 10 14.54 -1.50 -1.33
CA TYR A 10 14.21 -1.09 -2.70
C TYR A 10 12.72 -0.77 -2.91
N GLY A 11 11.86 -1.12 -1.95
CA GLY A 11 10.42 -1.02 -2.09
C GLY A 11 9.83 -2.17 -2.89
N PHE A 12 8.52 -2.38 -2.76
CA PHE A 12 7.84 -3.47 -3.43
C PHE A 12 7.52 -3.13 -4.89
N ASP A 13 7.67 -4.11 -5.78
CA ASP A 13 7.31 -3.99 -7.18
C ASP A 13 5.97 -4.70 -7.45
N LEU A 14 5.10 -4.05 -8.22
CA LEU A 14 3.92 -4.66 -8.82
C LEU A 14 4.41 -5.66 -9.86
N ARG A 15 4.18 -6.94 -9.57
CA ARG A 15 4.39 -8.01 -10.53
C ARG A 15 3.15 -8.14 -11.39
N PHE A 16 3.26 -7.85 -12.69
CA PHE A 16 2.18 -8.06 -13.64
C PHE A 16 2.08 -9.54 -14.01
N ASN A 17 0.88 -9.99 -14.40
CA ASN A 17 0.67 -11.38 -14.85
C ASN A 17 1.56 -11.71 -16.06
N ASP A 18 1.65 -10.77 -17.00
CA ASP A 18 2.48 -10.84 -18.20
C ASP A 18 2.67 -9.43 -18.81
N ASP A 19 3.49 -9.34 -19.87
CA ASP A 19 3.76 -8.08 -20.58
C ASP A 19 2.49 -7.49 -21.21
N ASN A 20 1.51 -8.32 -21.60
CA ASN A 20 0.25 -7.84 -22.18
C ASN A 20 -0.61 -7.16 -21.13
N SER A 21 -0.64 -7.66 -19.89
CA SER A 21 -1.31 -7.00 -18.76
C SER A 21 -0.76 -5.59 -18.53
N GLN A 22 0.57 -5.44 -18.57
CA GLN A 22 1.20 -4.13 -18.41
C GLN A 22 0.86 -3.18 -19.56
N GLN A 23 0.97 -3.65 -20.81
CA GLN A 23 0.65 -2.86 -22.00
C GLN A 23 -0.84 -2.47 -22.04
N SER A 24 -1.73 -3.40 -21.71
CA SER A 24 -3.19 -3.18 -21.66
C SER A 24 -3.55 -2.03 -20.72
N LEU A 25 -2.94 -1.95 -19.54
CA LEU A 25 -3.15 -0.82 -18.63
C LEU A 25 -2.68 0.49 -19.25
N GLU A 26 -1.47 0.51 -19.83
CA GLU A 26 -0.89 1.72 -20.42
C GLU A 26 -1.71 2.28 -21.58
N GLU A 27 -2.28 1.40 -22.42
CA GLU A 27 -3.13 1.74 -23.56
C GLU A 27 -4.54 2.17 -23.14
N ASN A 28 -5.10 1.51 -22.11
CA ASN A 28 -6.46 1.77 -21.63
C ASN A 28 -6.50 2.78 -20.47
N LYS A 29 -5.41 3.51 -20.20
CA LYS A 29 -5.34 4.48 -19.10
C LYS A 29 -6.39 5.58 -19.32
N THR A 30 -7.42 5.55 -18.49
CA THR A 30 -8.53 6.49 -18.59
C THR A 30 -8.40 7.53 -17.50
N PHE A 31 -8.44 8.80 -17.91
CA PHE A 31 -8.54 9.90 -16.96
C PHE A 31 -9.92 9.87 -16.30
N ILE A 32 -9.95 9.73 -14.98
CA ILE A 32 -11.20 9.76 -14.21
C ILE A 32 -11.31 11.12 -13.54
N PRO A 33 -12.18 12.03 -14.03
CA PRO A 33 -12.37 13.32 -13.39
C PRO A 33 -12.98 13.14 -11.99
N PHE A 34 -12.43 13.85 -11.01
CA PHE A 34 -12.99 13.90 -9.66
C PHE A 34 -14.31 14.69 -9.64
N ARG A 35 -15.43 14.01 -9.92
CA ARG A 35 -16.79 14.59 -9.94
C ARG A 35 -17.46 14.38 -8.58
N ARG A 36 -17.30 15.34 -7.68
CA ARG A 36 -17.77 15.28 -6.28
C ARG A 36 -18.28 16.64 -5.78
N THR A 37 -19.01 16.62 -4.66
CA THR A 37 -19.57 17.82 -4.02
C THR A 37 -18.45 18.77 -3.53
N LEU A 38 -18.81 20.01 -3.21
CA LEU A 38 -17.85 20.98 -2.67
C LEU A 38 -17.24 20.49 -1.35
N GLU A 39 -18.07 19.91 -0.48
CA GLU A 39 -17.64 19.36 0.81
C GLU A 39 -16.65 18.21 0.64
N GLU A 40 -16.95 17.26 -0.25
CA GLU A 40 -16.05 16.15 -0.55
C GLU A 40 -14.71 16.63 -1.13
N LYS A 41 -14.74 17.65 -1.99
CA LYS A 41 -13.50 18.25 -2.53
C LYS A 41 -12.66 18.88 -1.43
N GLN A 42 -13.26 19.61 -0.50
CA GLN A 42 -12.55 20.23 0.63
C GLN A 42 -11.96 19.17 1.57
N ALA A 43 -12.73 18.13 1.89
CA ALA A 43 -12.27 17.00 2.70
C ALA A 43 -11.09 16.27 2.01
N TYR A 44 -11.22 15.97 0.72
CA TYR A 44 -10.17 15.34 -0.06
C TYR A 44 -8.90 16.19 -0.09
N GLN A 45 -9.03 17.49 -0.35
CA GLN A 45 -7.89 18.42 -0.39
C GLN A 45 -7.15 18.47 0.95
N LYS A 46 -7.87 18.47 2.07
CA LYS A 46 -7.27 18.40 3.41
C LYS A 46 -6.49 17.10 3.62
N MET A 47 -7.06 15.96 3.23
CA MET A 47 -6.38 14.66 3.33
C MET A 47 -5.13 14.60 2.44
N LEU A 48 -5.24 15.05 1.18
CA LEU A 48 -4.13 15.07 0.22
C LEU A 48 -2.98 15.96 0.70
N LYS A 49 -3.29 17.13 1.28
CA LYS A 49 -2.27 18.02 1.86
C LYS A 49 -1.46 17.30 2.94
N ASN A 50 -2.13 16.61 3.87
CA ASN A 50 -1.46 15.83 4.90
C ASN A 50 -0.64 14.66 4.31
N GLU A 51 -1.18 13.94 3.31
CA GLU A 51 -0.45 12.86 2.63
C GLU A 51 0.82 13.35 1.92
N LEU A 52 0.79 14.55 1.35
CA LEU A 52 1.96 15.20 0.74
C LEU A 52 2.99 15.61 1.81
N GLU A 53 2.54 16.23 2.91
CA GLU A 53 3.41 16.66 4.02
C GLU A 53 4.14 15.48 4.68
N VAL A 54 3.45 14.35 4.85
CA VAL A 54 4.03 13.13 5.42
C VAL A 54 4.85 12.32 4.38
N GLY A 55 4.72 12.64 3.09
CA GLY A 55 5.47 11.98 2.01
C GLY A 55 4.90 10.63 1.56
N ILE A 56 3.63 10.35 1.87
CA ILE A 56 2.89 9.17 1.40
C ILE A 56 2.63 9.28 -0.10
N VAL A 57 2.30 10.49 -0.54
CA VAL A 57 1.98 10.83 -1.93
C VAL A 57 3.00 11.83 -2.44
N ILE A 58 3.32 11.75 -3.74
CA ILE A 58 4.16 12.72 -4.44
C ILE A 58 3.45 13.24 -5.70
N GLN A 59 3.78 14.45 -6.13
CA GLN A 59 3.35 14.94 -7.45
C GLN A 59 4.17 14.24 -8.55
N ILE A 60 3.51 13.85 -9.64
CA ILE A 60 4.15 13.16 -10.76
C ILE A 60 3.84 13.87 -12.08
N ARG A 61 4.81 13.90 -13.00
CA ARG A 61 4.62 14.51 -14.32
C ARG A 61 3.76 13.62 -15.22
N GLN A 62 2.99 14.24 -16.11
CA GLN A 62 2.09 13.55 -17.05
C GLN A 62 2.83 12.49 -17.90
N ASP A 63 4.06 12.77 -18.35
CA ASP A 63 4.85 11.85 -19.19
C ASP A 63 5.30 10.58 -18.46
N LYS A 64 5.21 10.55 -17.13
CA LYS A 64 5.53 9.38 -16.30
C LYS A 64 4.31 8.57 -15.90
N VAL A 65 3.09 8.98 -16.30
CA VAL A 65 1.87 8.29 -15.92
C VAL A 65 1.60 7.11 -16.84
N LYS A 66 1.56 5.92 -16.24
CA LYS A 66 1.26 4.66 -16.93
C LYS A 66 -0.16 4.16 -16.67
N TRP A 67 -0.68 4.32 -15.46
CA TRP A 67 -2.07 3.97 -15.14
C TRP A 67 -2.69 4.92 -14.13
N TYR A 68 -3.99 5.21 -14.31
CA TYR A 68 -4.78 5.99 -13.36
C TYR A 68 -5.63 5.06 -12.48
N THR A 69 -5.42 5.18 -11.18
CA THR A 69 -6.28 4.66 -10.12
C THR A 69 -7.32 5.72 -9.72
N CYS A 70 -8.49 5.27 -9.28
CA CYS A 70 -9.55 6.17 -8.82
C CYS A 70 -9.51 6.28 -7.30
N ASN A 71 -9.67 7.50 -6.78
CA ASN A 71 -9.92 7.71 -5.36
C ASN A 71 -11.30 8.30 -5.15
N PHE A 72 -12.02 7.82 -4.14
CA PHE A 72 -13.29 8.37 -3.71
C PHE A 72 -13.37 8.46 -2.19
N LEU A 73 -14.30 9.28 -1.71
CA LEU A 73 -14.54 9.42 -0.28
C LEU A 73 -15.80 8.64 0.12
N ILE A 74 -15.78 8.06 1.30
CA ILE A 74 -16.96 7.55 1.99
C ILE A 74 -17.07 8.19 3.36
N MET A 75 -18.30 8.46 3.80
CA MET A 75 -18.57 8.93 5.15
C MET A 75 -18.55 7.73 6.11
N LYS A 76 -17.78 7.81 7.20
CA LYS A 76 -17.88 6.82 8.28
C LYS A 76 -19.11 7.10 9.16
N PRO A 77 -19.63 6.10 9.88
CA PRO A 77 -20.66 6.32 10.91
C PRO A 77 -20.26 7.35 11.97
N SER A 78 -18.95 7.51 12.22
CA SER A 78 -18.40 8.52 13.13
C SER A 78 -18.46 9.96 12.59
N GLY A 79 -18.98 10.19 11.39
CA GLY A 79 -19.03 11.52 10.74
C GLY A 79 -17.71 11.99 10.13
N THR A 80 -16.67 11.13 10.10
CA THR A 80 -15.38 11.46 9.46
C THR A 80 -15.29 10.87 8.06
N TRP A 81 -14.71 11.60 7.12
CA TRP A 81 -14.40 11.10 5.77
C TRP A 81 -13.29 10.04 5.78
N ARG A 82 -13.43 9.03 4.93
CA ARG A 82 -12.39 8.04 4.60
C ARG A 82 -12.14 8.07 3.09
N LYS A 83 -10.88 8.23 2.71
CA LYS A 83 -10.42 8.06 1.34
C LYS A 83 -10.29 6.56 1.03
N ILE A 84 -10.86 6.15 -0.09
CA ILE A 84 -10.82 4.79 -0.63
C ILE A 84 -10.12 4.86 -1.98
N LEU A 85 -9.12 4.01 -2.15
CA LEU A 85 -8.46 3.77 -3.42
C LEU A 85 -9.13 2.58 -4.11
N ASP A 86 -9.68 2.81 -5.31
CA ASP A 86 -10.16 1.74 -6.18
C ASP A 86 -9.01 1.25 -7.06
N VAL A 87 -8.45 0.11 -6.66
CA VAL A 87 -7.45 -0.64 -7.42
C VAL A 87 -8.01 -1.93 -8.01
N SER A 88 -9.33 -2.10 -8.05
CA SER A 88 -9.96 -3.36 -8.51
C SER A 88 -9.52 -3.78 -9.92
N LYS A 89 -9.34 -2.82 -10.83
CA LYS A 89 -8.80 -3.06 -12.18
C LYS A 89 -7.32 -3.42 -12.17
N LEU A 90 -6.52 -2.68 -11.40
CA LEU A 90 -5.09 -2.96 -11.26
C LEU A 90 -4.86 -4.36 -10.68
N ASN A 91 -5.64 -4.74 -9.67
CA ASN A 91 -5.55 -6.05 -9.01
C ASN A 91 -5.81 -7.23 -9.97
N LYS A 92 -6.51 -7.03 -11.09
CA LYS A 92 -6.74 -8.09 -12.09
C LYS A 92 -5.52 -8.34 -12.98
N GLU A 93 -4.67 -7.33 -13.15
CA GLU A 93 -3.52 -7.34 -14.05
C GLU A 93 -2.22 -7.70 -13.34
N ILE A 94 -2.24 -7.80 -12.01
CA ILE A 94 -1.08 -8.14 -11.19
C ILE A 94 -1.17 -9.58 -10.69
N GLU A 95 0.00 -10.22 -10.64
CA GLU A 95 0.19 -11.59 -10.18
C GLU A 95 -0.32 -11.74 -8.75
N LYS A 96 -1.06 -12.82 -8.48
CA LYS A 96 -1.41 -13.18 -7.12
C LYS A 96 -0.19 -13.75 -6.40
N LEU A 97 0.25 -13.07 -5.34
CA LEU A 97 1.32 -13.59 -4.50
C LEU A 97 0.78 -14.67 -3.56
N TYR A 98 1.22 -15.90 -3.77
CA TYR A 98 0.97 -16.99 -2.83
C TYR A 98 1.90 -16.83 -1.63
N PHE A 99 1.34 -16.42 -0.50
CA PHE A 99 2.04 -16.41 0.79
C PHE A 99 1.31 -17.30 1.78
N LYS A 100 2.08 -18.07 2.54
CA LYS A 100 1.53 -18.82 3.67
C LYS A 100 1.58 -17.91 4.89
N MET A 101 0.41 -17.41 5.30
CA MET A 101 0.31 -16.73 6.59
C MET A 101 0.56 -17.75 7.70
N HIS A 102 1.46 -17.45 8.61
CA HIS A 102 1.67 -18.28 9.79
C HIS A 102 0.38 -18.33 10.62
N GLY A 103 -0.02 -19.53 11.00
CA GLY A 103 -1.25 -19.74 11.76
C GLY A 103 -1.10 -19.31 13.21
N LEU A 104 -2.21 -19.25 13.94
CA LEU A 104 -2.20 -19.03 15.39
C LEU A 104 -1.30 -20.05 16.12
N GLU A 105 -1.27 -21.29 15.65
CA GLU A 105 -0.42 -22.36 16.20
C GLU A 105 1.08 -22.05 16.05
N ASP A 106 1.49 -21.55 14.88
CA ASP A 106 2.88 -21.15 14.61
C ASP A 106 3.30 -19.99 15.53
N VAL A 107 2.39 -19.04 15.78
CA VAL A 107 2.63 -17.89 16.66
C VAL A 107 2.67 -18.31 18.14
N GLN A 108 1.77 -19.20 18.56
CA GLN A 108 1.75 -19.73 19.93
C GLN A 108 3.03 -20.50 20.27
N TYR A 109 3.57 -21.28 19.33
CA TYR A 109 4.85 -21.97 19.54
C TYR A 109 6.01 -20.99 19.80
N LEU A 110 5.90 -19.74 19.32
CA LEU A 110 6.92 -18.73 19.51
C LEU A 110 6.83 -18.01 20.85
N ALA A 111 5.68 -18.05 21.53
CA ALA A 111 5.40 -17.40 22.81
C ALA A 111 5.53 -18.40 23.98
N ASN A 112 6.16 -17.98 25.07
CA ASN A 112 6.22 -18.78 26.30
C ASN A 112 4.96 -18.52 27.15
N GLN A 113 4.61 -19.49 28.00
CA GLN A 113 3.45 -19.38 28.91
C GLN A 113 3.54 -18.20 29.89
N THR A 114 4.74 -17.67 30.12
CA THR A 114 5.00 -16.52 31.00
C THR A 114 5.09 -15.18 30.26
N ASP A 115 4.95 -15.16 28.94
CA ASP A 115 5.07 -13.93 28.16
C ASP A 115 3.81 -13.07 28.30
N TYR A 116 3.98 -11.76 28.49
CA TYR A 116 2.89 -10.80 28.47
C TYR A 116 2.56 -10.40 27.02
N GLY A 117 1.28 -10.43 26.66
CA GLY A 117 0.79 -9.98 25.36
C GLY A 117 0.37 -8.50 25.37
N ILE A 118 0.71 -7.77 24.31
CA ILE A 118 0.15 -6.44 24.02
C ILE A 118 -0.59 -6.47 22.68
N SER A 119 -1.74 -5.81 22.62
CA SER A 119 -2.48 -5.60 21.39
C SER A 119 -2.31 -4.16 20.91
N GLY A 120 -1.93 -3.98 19.64
CA GLY A 120 -1.71 -2.68 19.03
C GLY A 120 -2.23 -2.67 17.59
N ASP A 121 -2.76 -1.52 17.17
CA ASP A 121 -3.32 -1.33 15.83
C ASP A 121 -2.27 -0.73 14.88
N LEU A 122 -1.95 -1.43 13.80
CA LEU A 122 -0.95 -1.04 12.80
C LEU A 122 -1.55 -0.20 11.67
N LYS A 123 -2.42 0.76 12.01
CA LYS A 123 -3.18 1.62 11.07
C LYS A 123 -2.37 2.33 10.00
N SER A 124 -1.06 2.49 10.17
CA SER A 124 -0.16 3.17 9.24
C SER A 124 1.08 2.36 8.90
N ALA A 125 1.09 1.05 9.18
CA ALA A 125 2.25 0.21 8.88
C ALA A 125 2.55 0.16 7.38
N LEU A 126 1.53 0.12 6.52
CA LEU A 126 1.71 0.17 5.07
C LEU A 126 2.38 1.47 4.58
N HIS A 127 2.22 2.59 5.31
CA HIS A 127 2.89 3.84 4.95
C HIS A 127 4.42 3.78 5.11
N HIS A 128 4.95 2.76 5.80
CA HIS A 128 6.38 2.54 5.92
C HIS A 128 6.92 1.62 4.81
N ILE A 129 6.04 0.94 4.07
CA ILE A 129 6.42 0.05 2.97
C ILE A 129 6.51 0.89 1.69
N LYS A 130 7.73 1.10 1.18
CA LYS A 130 7.96 1.86 -0.05
C LYS A 130 7.46 1.09 -1.27
N VAL A 131 7.02 1.83 -2.29
CA VAL A 131 6.76 1.33 -3.64
C VAL A 131 8.04 1.48 -4.47
N SER A 132 8.38 0.46 -5.23
CA SER A 132 9.47 0.49 -6.22
C SER A 132 9.25 1.65 -7.21
N PRO A 133 10.31 2.39 -7.61
CA PRO A 133 10.18 3.47 -8.60
C PRO A 133 9.45 3.06 -9.89
N ASN A 134 9.59 1.81 -10.33
CA ASN A 134 8.94 1.28 -11.53
C ASN A 134 7.42 1.13 -11.37
N SER A 135 6.96 0.95 -10.13
CA SER A 135 5.56 0.71 -9.79
C SER A 135 4.78 1.97 -9.41
N ILE A 136 5.48 3.07 -9.09
CA ILE A 136 4.85 4.35 -8.76
C ILE A 136 3.97 4.84 -9.92
N SER A 137 4.41 4.65 -11.16
CA SER A 137 3.68 5.09 -12.37
C SER A 137 2.33 4.41 -12.60
N TYR A 138 2.04 3.32 -11.91
CA TYR A 138 0.77 2.60 -11.99
C TYR A 138 -0.19 2.90 -10.84
N GLN A 139 0.25 3.69 -9.86
CA GLN A 139 -0.53 4.06 -8.69
C GLN A 139 -0.77 5.57 -8.67
N VAL A 140 -1.08 6.11 -9.85
CA VAL A 140 -1.31 7.53 -10.07
C VAL A 140 -2.80 7.83 -9.93
N PHE A 141 -3.16 8.97 -9.36
CA PHE A 141 -4.50 9.52 -9.37
C PHE A 141 -4.45 11.00 -9.71
N ASN A 142 -5.54 11.52 -10.27
CA ASN A 142 -5.66 12.95 -10.55
C ASN A 142 -6.55 13.64 -9.52
N PHE A 143 -6.15 14.84 -9.11
CA PHE A 143 -6.98 15.74 -8.33
C PHE A 143 -6.72 17.19 -8.77
N ASN A 144 -7.79 17.93 -9.09
CA ASN A 144 -7.72 19.32 -9.57
C ASN A 144 -6.68 19.51 -10.69
N ASN A 145 -6.74 18.68 -11.73
CA ASN A 145 -5.86 18.71 -12.92
C ASN A 145 -4.38 18.46 -12.62
N ASN A 146 -4.04 17.99 -11.41
CA ASN A 146 -2.69 17.62 -11.03
C ASN A 146 -2.62 16.11 -10.79
N ASN A 147 -1.53 15.49 -11.23
CA ASN A 147 -1.28 14.07 -11.03
C ASN A 147 -0.44 13.84 -9.78
N TYR A 148 -0.86 12.84 -9.02
CA TYR A 148 -0.23 12.42 -7.79
C TYR A 148 -0.05 10.92 -7.79
N ALA A 149 1.02 10.42 -7.19
CA ALA A 149 1.30 9.00 -7.11
C ALA A 149 1.58 8.58 -5.66
N TYR A 150 1.15 7.38 -5.30
CA TYR A 150 1.53 6.77 -4.04
C TYR A 150 2.99 6.31 -4.09
N LYS A 151 3.81 6.82 -3.17
CA LYS A 151 5.23 6.43 -3.01
C LYS A 151 5.38 5.27 -2.01
N VAL A 152 4.36 5.07 -1.19
CA VAL A 152 4.26 4.00 -0.19
C VAL A 152 3.03 3.16 -0.49
N MET A 153 3.01 1.93 -0.02
CA MET A 153 1.97 0.97 -0.34
C MET A 153 0.60 1.48 0.11
N PRO A 154 -0.35 1.72 -0.81
CA PRO A 154 -1.68 2.12 -0.43
C PRO A 154 -2.50 0.89 -0.02
N PHE A 155 -3.47 1.11 0.88
CA PHE A 155 -4.42 0.07 1.24
C PHE A 155 -5.23 -0.41 0.04
N GLY A 156 -5.47 -1.72 -0.05
CA GLY A 156 -6.38 -2.33 -1.02
C GLY A 156 -5.73 -3.00 -2.22
N THR A 157 -4.41 -2.84 -2.42
CA THR A 157 -3.70 -3.60 -3.47
C THR A 157 -3.67 -5.08 -3.13
N GLU A 158 -3.70 -5.95 -4.15
CA GLU A 158 -3.66 -7.42 -3.98
C GLU A 158 -2.46 -7.86 -3.12
N HIS A 159 -1.32 -7.16 -3.26
CA HIS A 159 -0.11 -7.49 -2.52
C HIS A 159 -0.04 -6.91 -1.10
N SER A 160 -0.92 -5.95 -0.75
CA SER A 160 -0.88 -5.27 0.55
C SER A 160 -0.86 -6.20 1.77
N PRO A 161 -1.75 -7.21 1.87
CA PRO A 161 -1.78 -8.10 3.03
C PRO A 161 -0.51 -8.93 3.15
N THR A 162 0.00 -9.43 2.02
CA THR A 162 1.22 -10.24 1.96
C THR A 162 2.41 -9.49 2.52
N PHE A 163 2.66 -8.29 1.99
CA PHE A 163 3.83 -7.50 2.39
C PHE A 163 3.72 -7.00 3.83
N LEU A 164 2.51 -6.68 4.30
CA LEU A 164 2.30 -6.34 5.70
C LEU A 164 2.64 -7.52 6.62
N ALA A 165 2.17 -8.72 6.27
CA ALA A 165 2.46 -9.93 7.05
C ALA A 165 3.96 -10.24 7.08
N GLU A 166 4.65 -10.12 5.95
CA GLU A 166 6.11 -10.31 5.87
C GLU A 166 6.86 -9.28 6.72
N ALA A 167 6.52 -7.99 6.63
CA ALA A 167 7.17 -6.94 7.42
C ALA A 167 7.01 -7.17 8.93
N ILE A 168 5.81 -7.56 9.35
CA ILE A 168 5.51 -7.90 10.75
C ILE A 168 6.35 -9.11 11.18
N TYR A 169 6.34 -10.19 10.41
CA TYR A 169 7.08 -11.41 10.73
C TYR A 169 8.58 -11.16 10.86
N THR A 170 9.19 -10.46 9.88
CA THR A 170 10.61 -10.10 9.90
C THR A 170 10.96 -9.29 11.15
N THR A 171 10.12 -8.31 11.50
CA THR A 171 10.32 -7.48 12.70
C THR A 171 10.29 -8.33 13.98
N PHE A 172 9.30 -9.22 14.12
CA PHE A 172 9.20 -10.11 15.27
C PHE A 172 10.39 -11.07 15.38
N MET A 173 10.82 -11.66 14.28
CA MET A 173 11.98 -12.57 14.26
C MET A 173 13.26 -11.84 14.68
N HIS A 174 13.43 -10.59 14.24
CA HIS A 174 14.57 -9.76 14.63
C HIS A 174 14.55 -9.43 16.14
N ILE A 175 13.40 -9.03 16.68
CA ILE A 175 13.23 -8.77 18.13
C ILE A 175 13.58 -10.02 18.95
N LYS A 176 13.10 -11.21 18.52
CA LYS A 176 13.40 -12.48 19.20
C LYS A 176 14.87 -12.88 19.14
N TYR A 177 15.56 -12.58 18.04
CA TYR A 177 16.99 -12.80 17.94
C TYR A 177 17.77 -11.90 18.91
N ILE A 178 17.40 -10.61 19.00
CA ILE A 178 18.02 -9.67 19.93
C ILE A 178 17.76 -10.06 21.39
N SER A 179 16.55 -10.54 21.73
CA SER A 179 16.25 -10.95 23.11
C SER A 179 17.07 -12.17 23.54
N LYS A 180 17.27 -13.15 22.66
CA LYS A 180 18.09 -14.35 22.93
C LYS A 180 19.59 -14.08 22.99
N SER A 181 20.10 -13.05 22.33
CA SER A 181 21.53 -12.71 22.37
C SER A 181 21.92 -11.86 23.59
N LYS A 182 20.93 -11.34 24.33
CA LYS A 182 21.13 -10.56 25.56
C LYS A 182 20.84 -11.34 26.84
N SER A 183 20.37 -12.59 26.73
CA SER A 183 20.16 -13.54 27.84
C SER A 183 21.31 -14.53 27.92
#